data_AF-A0A838FSR6-F1
#
_entry.id   AF-A0A838FSR6-F1
#
_cell.length_a   1.000
_cell.length_b   1.000
_cell.length_c   1.000
_cell.angle_alpha   90.00
_cell.angle_beta   90.00
_cell.angle_gamma   90.00
#
_symmetry.space_group_name_H-M   'P 1'
#
loop_
_entity.id
_entity.type
_entity.pdbx_description
1 polymer ?
#
loop_
_entity_poly.entity_id
_entity_poly.type
_entity_poly.pdbx_seq_one_letter_code
_entity_poly.pdbx_strand_id
1 'polypeptide(L)'
;MTSDPGPDPAENVGEKSVGPVVLRRGHAGRSTTDQHLLDTGGSTDWVHTDPWRVLRIQSEFVDGFGTLAELGPAISVFGSARTTRQDPAYASAELLGRRLVDAGFAVITGGGPGTMEAANKGASEAGGTSVGLGIELPYEVGLNPWVDVGINFRYFFVRKTMFVKYAQGFVVLPGGLGTLDELFEAVTLVQTQKVTSFPIICMGSAYWAGLIAWLREVVVAAGNVAAADVDVLHVTDDVDDAVAILRKAAAEHR
;
A
#
# COMPACT_ATOMS: atom_id res chain seq x y z
N MET A 1 42.19 -70.98 -10.33
CA MET A 1 41.50 -70.21 -9.28
C MET A 1 42.52 -69.26 -8.71
N THR A 2 42.45 -67.94 -8.83
CA THR A 2 41.49 -66.98 -9.37
C THR A 2 42.34 -65.76 -9.68
N SER A 3 42.33 -65.29 -10.94
CA SER A 3 42.94 -64.03 -11.33
C SER A 3 42.17 -62.90 -10.65
N ASP A 4 42.85 -62.14 -9.79
CA ASP A 4 42.33 -60.92 -9.19
C ASP A 4 41.99 -59.93 -10.31
N PRO A 5 40.72 -59.53 -10.51
CA PRO A 5 40.40 -58.52 -11.49
C PRO A 5 40.96 -57.21 -10.95
N GLY A 6 41.98 -56.67 -11.62
CA GLY A 6 42.45 -55.31 -11.34
C GLY A 6 41.27 -54.33 -11.35
N PRO A 7 41.35 -53.24 -10.55
CA PRO A 7 40.22 -52.34 -10.36
C PRO A 7 39.66 -51.86 -11.70
N ASP A 8 38.34 -51.91 -11.83
CA ASP A 8 37.62 -51.47 -13.02
C ASP A 8 38.04 -50.02 -13.34
N PRO A 9 38.49 -49.69 -14.57
CA PRO A 9 38.87 -48.32 -14.94
C PRO A 9 37.75 -47.28 -14.76
N ALA A 10 36.51 -47.74 -14.53
CA ALA A 10 35.36 -46.89 -14.24
C ALA A 10 35.30 -46.35 -12.79
N GLU A 11 36.09 -46.87 -11.85
CA GLU A 11 35.81 -46.71 -10.41
C GLU A 11 36.25 -45.38 -9.77
N ASN A 12 36.67 -44.37 -10.53
CA ASN A 12 36.92 -43.05 -9.95
C ASN A 12 36.73 -41.89 -10.94
N VAL A 13 35.68 -41.94 -11.76
CA VAL A 13 35.27 -40.77 -12.54
C VAL A 13 34.45 -39.88 -11.63
N GLY A 14 35.09 -38.90 -10.96
CA GLY A 14 34.44 -37.94 -10.07
C GLY A 14 33.13 -37.43 -10.66
N GLU A 15 32.02 -37.96 -10.15
CA GLU A 15 30.66 -37.63 -10.52
C GLU A 15 30.08 -36.75 -9.41
N LYS A 16 29.45 -35.64 -9.80
CA LYS A 16 28.88 -34.69 -8.86
C LYS A 16 27.56 -34.16 -9.38
N SER A 17 26.55 -34.18 -8.52
CA SER A 17 25.25 -33.57 -8.79
C SER A 17 25.23 -32.12 -8.33
N VAL A 18 24.72 -31.22 -9.18
CA VAL A 18 24.47 -29.81 -8.88
C VAL A 18 23.03 -29.51 -9.29
N GLY A 19 22.11 -29.52 -8.32
CA GLY A 19 20.67 -29.47 -8.61
C GLY A 19 20.25 -30.63 -9.52
N PRO A 20 19.53 -30.37 -10.64
CA PRO A 20 19.13 -31.42 -11.58
C PRO A 20 20.24 -31.89 -12.53
N VAL A 21 21.46 -31.33 -12.45
CA VAL A 21 22.56 -31.58 -13.40
C VAL A 21 23.57 -32.56 -12.82
N VAL A 22 23.99 -33.55 -13.62
CA VAL A 22 25.09 -34.48 -13.29
C VAL A 22 26.34 -34.09 -14.07
N LEU A 23 27.42 -33.81 -13.35
CA LEU A 23 28.73 -33.43 -13.91
C LEU A 23 29.74 -34.55 -13.68
N ARG A 24 30.60 -34.82 -14.67
CA ARG A 24 31.62 -35.87 -14.62
C ARG A 24 32.98 -35.35 -15.10
N ARG A 25 34.05 -36.03 -14.68
CA ARG A 25 35.45 -35.76 -15.10
C ARG A 25 35.84 -34.31 -14.78
N GLY A 26 36.50 -33.61 -15.71
CA GLY A 26 36.97 -32.23 -15.54
C GLY A 26 35.88 -31.19 -15.30
N HIS A 27 34.59 -31.56 -15.40
CA HIS A 27 33.46 -30.67 -15.13
C HIS A 27 32.95 -30.77 -13.68
N ALA A 28 33.37 -31.77 -12.90
CA ALA A 28 33.00 -31.90 -11.48
C ALA A 28 33.89 -30.99 -10.62
N GLY A 29 33.49 -29.72 -10.49
CA GLY A 29 34.18 -28.75 -9.62
C GLY A 29 34.21 -29.18 -8.15
N ARG A 30 35.22 -28.71 -7.40
CA ARG A 30 35.46 -29.11 -6.00
C ARG A 30 34.56 -28.43 -4.95
N SER A 31 34.05 -27.24 -5.22
CA SER A 31 33.22 -26.45 -4.28
C SER A 31 31.72 -26.72 -4.45
N THR A 32 30.95 -26.63 -3.37
CA THR A 32 29.48 -26.79 -3.40
C THR A 32 28.78 -25.46 -3.67
N THR A 33 27.55 -25.48 -4.16
CA THR A 33 26.74 -24.27 -4.34
C THR A 33 26.53 -23.54 -3.00
N ASP A 34 26.25 -24.27 -1.93
CA ASP A 34 26.11 -23.69 -0.58
C ASP A 34 27.41 -23.05 -0.09
N GLN A 35 28.56 -23.64 -0.39
CA GLN A 35 29.84 -23.03 -0.05
C GLN A 35 30.01 -21.66 -0.72
N HIS A 36 29.63 -21.51 -2.00
CA HIS A 36 29.68 -20.21 -2.68
C HIS A 36 28.66 -19.19 -2.14
N LEU A 37 27.52 -19.65 -1.61
CA LEU A 37 26.51 -18.78 -1.01
C LEU A 37 26.89 -18.33 0.41
N LEU A 38 27.48 -19.24 1.20
CA LEU A 38 27.72 -19.06 2.63
C LEU A 38 29.14 -18.55 2.94
N ASP A 39 30.12 -18.79 2.08
CA ASP A 39 31.46 -18.21 2.23
C ASP A 39 31.42 -16.73 1.82
N THR A 40 31.83 -15.85 2.74
CA THR A 40 31.87 -14.40 2.50
C THR A 40 33.01 -14.04 1.55
N GLY A 41 32.71 -13.88 0.26
CA GLY A 41 33.69 -13.45 -0.73
C GLY A 41 33.05 -12.89 -2.00
N GLY A 42 32.74 -11.60 -2.01
CA GLY A 42 32.20 -10.90 -3.18
C GLY A 42 31.98 -9.40 -2.94
N SER A 43 31.89 -8.62 -4.01
CA SER A 43 31.47 -7.21 -3.92
C SER A 43 29.98 -7.13 -3.54
N THR A 44 29.61 -6.10 -2.77
CA THR A 44 28.22 -5.80 -2.41
C THR A 44 27.55 -4.80 -3.36
N ASP A 45 28.23 -4.34 -4.41
CA ASP A 45 27.72 -3.30 -5.33
C ASP A 45 26.34 -3.64 -5.92
N TRP A 46 26.06 -4.93 -6.13
CA TRP A 46 24.79 -5.42 -6.65
C TRP A 46 23.59 -4.97 -5.81
N VAL A 47 23.75 -4.75 -4.49
CA VAL A 47 22.64 -4.29 -3.63
C VAL A 47 22.16 -2.88 -4.00
N HIS A 48 22.96 -2.09 -4.72
CA HIS A 48 22.61 -0.73 -5.14
C HIS A 48 22.16 -0.65 -6.61
N THR A 49 22.11 -1.78 -7.31
CA THR A 49 21.71 -1.87 -8.72
C THR A 49 20.21 -2.09 -8.90
N ASP A 50 19.68 -1.72 -10.07
CA ASP A 50 18.26 -1.88 -10.40
C ASP A 50 17.74 -3.33 -10.37
N PRO A 51 18.49 -4.36 -10.82
CA PRO A 51 18.04 -5.74 -10.68
C PRO A 51 17.73 -6.13 -9.23
N TRP A 52 18.56 -5.69 -8.28
CA TRP A 52 18.27 -5.95 -6.87
C TRP A 52 17.11 -5.09 -6.34
N ARG A 53 16.96 -3.86 -6.82
CA ARG A 53 15.78 -3.02 -6.50
C ARG A 53 14.47 -3.69 -6.95
N VAL A 54 14.44 -4.31 -8.13
CA VAL A 54 13.26 -5.07 -8.61
C VAL A 54 12.88 -6.16 -7.61
N LEU A 55 13.85 -6.92 -7.09
CA LEU A 55 13.58 -7.96 -6.08
C LEU A 55 13.07 -7.38 -4.76
N ARG A 56 13.60 -6.22 -4.33
CA ARG A 56 13.08 -5.51 -3.13
C ARG A 56 11.65 -5.00 -3.33
N ILE A 57 11.37 -4.41 -4.49
CA ILE A 57 10.03 -3.92 -4.85
C ILE A 57 9.05 -5.10 -4.85
N GLN A 58 9.43 -6.22 -5.45
CA GLN A 58 8.63 -7.45 -5.44
C GLN A 58 8.36 -7.92 -4.00
N SER A 59 9.39 -7.92 -3.13
CA SER A 59 9.22 -8.28 -1.72
C SER A 59 8.20 -7.38 -1.01
N GLU A 60 8.24 -6.06 -1.20
CA GLU A 60 7.27 -5.15 -0.59
C GLU A 60 5.83 -5.40 -1.10
N PHE A 61 5.65 -5.80 -2.35
CA PHE A 61 4.35 -6.25 -2.84
C PHE A 61 3.90 -7.55 -2.18
N VAL A 62 4.79 -8.53 -2.01
CA VAL A 62 4.48 -9.80 -1.32
C VAL A 62 4.07 -9.54 0.13
N ASP A 63 4.85 -8.74 0.86
CA ASP A 63 4.60 -8.40 2.26
C ASP A 63 3.27 -7.63 2.41
N GLY A 64 3.05 -6.63 1.55
CA GLY A 64 1.81 -5.86 1.53
C GLY A 64 0.60 -6.71 1.20
N PHE A 65 0.70 -7.58 0.18
CA PHE A 65 -0.42 -8.42 -0.22
C PHE A 65 -0.74 -9.51 0.79
N GLY A 66 0.29 -10.13 1.39
CA GLY A 66 0.12 -11.15 2.40
C GLY A 66 -0.52 -10.59 3.68
N THR A 67 -0.03 -9.43 4.15
CA THR A 67 -0.51 -8.82 5.40
C THR A 67 -1.96 -8.36 5.30
N LEU A 68 -2.38 -7.83 4.14
CA LEU A 68 -3.72 -7.26 3.96
C LEU A 68 -4.72 -8.25 3.33
N ALA A 69 -4.32 -9.52 3.10
CA ALA A 69 -5.10 -10.50 2.36
C ALA A 69 -6.51 -10.74 2.92
N GLU A 70 -6.65 -10.69 4.25
CA GLU A 70 -7.90 -11.03 4.96
C GLU A 70 -8.55 -9.80 5.62
N LEU A 71 -8.17 -8.58 5.23
CA LEU A 71 -8.62 -7.34 5.87
C LEU A 71 -10.15 -7.14 5.83
N GLY A 72 -10.81 -7.68 4.79
CA GLY A 72 -12.23 -7.45 4.54
C GLY A 72 -12.52 -6.06 3.96
N PRO A 73 -13.77 -5.58 4.03
CA PRO A 73 -14.12 -4.25 3.58
C PRO A 73 -13.37 -3.17 4.36
N ALA A 74 -12.78 -2.19 3.67
CA ALA A 74 -12.02 -1.12 4.28
C ALA A 74 -12.16 0.20 3.50
N ILE A 75 -11.93 1.30 4.20
CA ILE A 75 -11.93 2.65 3.64
C ILE A 75 -10.58 3.29 3.93
N SER A 76 -9.97 3.84 2.89
CA SER A 76 -8.71 4.59 3.04
C SER A 76 -9.04 6.05 3.37
N VAL A 77 -8.44 6.55 4.45
CA VAL A 77 -8.65 7.89 4.98
C VAL A 77 -7.36 8.68 4.86
N PHE A 78 -7.44 9.83 4.22
CA PHE A 78 -6.32 10.75 3.98
C PHE A 78 -6.59 12.11 4.60
N GLY A 79 -5.52 12.81 4.95
CA GLY A 79 -5.59 14.19 5.42
C GLY A 79 -4.24 14.70 5.90
N SER A 80 -4.23 15.90 6.45
CA SER A 80 -3.00 16.54 6.93
C SER A 80 -2.35 15.78 8.11
N ALA A 81 -1.05 15.54 7.97
CA ALA A 81 -0.16 15.10 9.07
C ALA A 81 0.11 16.23 10.10
N ARG A 82 -0.25 17.47 9.78
CA ARG A 82 0.05 18.67 10.59
C ARG A 82 -1.12 19.13 11.46
N THR A 83 -2.30 18.54 11.29
CA THR A 83 -3.48 18.88 12.07
C THR A 83 -3.24 18.59 13.55
N THR A 84 -3.54 19.54 14.43
CA THR A 84 -3.38 19.37 15.88
C THR A 84 -4.62 18.72 16.48
N ARG A 85 -4.49 18.13 17.68
CA ARG A 85 -5.61 17.48 18.37
C ARG A 85 -6.74 18.44 18.77
N GLN A 86 -6.47 19.74 18.82
CA GLN A 86 -7.45 20.80 19.12
C GLN A 86 -8.22 21.27 17.89
N ASP A 87 -7.76 20.91 16.69
CA ASP A 87 -8.39 21.29 15.44
C ASP A 87 -9.72 20.52 15.25
N PRO A 88 -10.82 21.18 14.85
CA PRO A 88 -12.09 20.51 14.55
C PRO A 88 -11.96 19.37 13.53
N ALA A 89 -11.03 19.46 12.57
CA ALA A 89 -10.78 18.40 11.60
C ALA A 89 -10.24 17.11 12.26
N TYR A 90 -9.50 17.22 13.38
CA TYR A 90 -9.07 16.06 14.14
C TYR A 90 -10.26 15.37 14.80
N ALA A 91 -11.13 16.12 15.47
CA ALA A 91 -12.33 15.56 16.10
C ALA A 91 -13.27 14.92 15.06
N SER A 92 -13.42 15.55 13.89
CA SER A 92 -14.20 15.00 12.77
C SER A 92 -13.58 13.70 12.24
N ALA A 93 -12.26 13.63 12.06
CA ALA A 93 -11.56 12.42 11.64
C ALA A 93 -11.69 11.27 12.67
N GLU A 94 -11.64 11.58 13.97
CA GLU A 94 -11.87 10.58 15.03
C GLU A 94 -13.31 10.04 14.99
N LEU A 95 -14.30 10.92 14.83
CA LEU A 95 -15.70 10.51 14.67
C LEU A 95 -15.89 9.65 13.42
N LEU A 96 -15.28 10.04 12.30
CA LEU A 96 -15.29 9.29 11.05
C LEU A 96 -14.73 7.88 11.25
N GLY A 97 -13.57 7.74 11.90
CA GLY A 97 -12.97 6.44 12.19
C GLY A 97 -13.93 5.51 12.95
N ARG A 98 -14.61 6.02 13.99
CA ARG A 98 -15.62 5.25 14.74
C ARG A 98 -16.79 4.85 13.85
N ARG A 99 -17.34 5.78 13.07
CA ARG A 99 -18.51 5.54 12.21
C ARG A 99 -18.25 4.56 11.07
N LEU A 100 -17.04 4.56 10.53
CA LEU A 100 -16.62 3.58 9.54
C LEU A 100 -16.61 2.16 10.13
N VAL A 101 -16.09 2.01 11.36
CA VAL A 101 -16.13 0.73 12.08
C VAL A 101 -17.55 0.31 12.41
N ASP A 102 -18.40 1.22 12.90
CA ASP A 102 -19.83 0.94 13.15
C ASP A 102 -20.55 0.46 11.86
N ALA A 103 -20.09 0.92 10.70
CA ALA A 103 -20.58 0.51 9.39
C ALA A 103 -19.98 -0.80 8.85
N GLY A 104 -19.05 -1.42 9.57
CA GLY A 104 -18.40 -2.68 9.22
C GLY A 104 -17.19 -2.55 8.30
N PHE A 105 -16.55 -1.37 8.25
CA PHE A 105 -15.31 -1.15 7.52
C PHE A 105 -14.09 -1.14 8.45
N ALA A 106 -13.00 -1.74 8.00
CA ALA A 106 -11.67 -1.41 8.50
C ALA A 106 -11.26 0.00 8.03
N VAL A 107 -10.35 0.64 8.76
CA VAL A 107 -9.86 1.99 8.43
C VAL A 107 -8.39 1.91 8.07
N ILE A 108 -8.05 2.31 6.85
CA ILE A 108 -6.68 2.37 6.35
C ILE A 108 -6.23 3.83 6.34
N THR A 109 -5.07 4.13 6.90
CA THR A 109 -4.46 5.47 6.82
C THR A 109 -3.00 5.38 6.41
N GLY A 110 -2.37 6.53 6.24
CA GLY A 110 -0.92 6.60 6.10
C GLY A 110 -0.11 6.30 7.37
N GLY A 111 -0.77 6.05 8.50
CA GLY A 111 -0.14 5.73 9.78
C GLY A 111 0.58 6.89 10.47
N GLY A 112 0.61 8.07 9.87
CA GLY A 112 1.27 9.26 10.42
C GLY A 112 0.44 9.99 11.49
N PRO A 113 0.90 11.17 11.94
CA PRO A 113 0.21 12.01 12.91
C PRO A 113 -0.99 12.76 12.30
N GLY A 114 -1.62 13.64 13.08
CA GLY A 114 -2.69 14.52 12.63
C GLY A 114 -4.00 13.78 12.36
N THR A 115 -4.63 14.09 11.23
CA THR A 115 -5.93 13.47 10.87
C THR A 115 -5.84 11.96 10.61
N MET A 116 -4.67 11.46 10.19
CA MET A 116 -4.42 10.02 10.08
C MET A 116 -4.47 9.35 11.46
N GLU A 117 -3.75 9.90 12.45
CA GLU A 117 -3.82 9.44 13.84
C GLU A 117 -5.25 9.48 14.38
N ALA A 118 -5.99 10.56 14.13
CA ALA A 118 -7.37 10.70 14.59
C ALA A 118 -8.29 9.59 14.03
N ALA A 119 -8.21 9.32 12.72
CA ALA A 119 -9.00 8.26 12.09
C ALA A 119 -8.62 6.87 12.62
N ASN A 120 -7.32 6.60 12.79
CA ASN A 120 -6.85 5.35 13.42
C ASN A 120 -7.35 5.21 14.85
N LYS A 121 -7.27 6.29 15.65
CA LYS A 121 -7.77 6.34 17.02
C LYS A 121 -9.26 6.01 17.08
N GLY A 122 -10.07 6.67 16.24
CA GLY A 122 -11.49 6.43 16.17
C GLY A 122 -11.83 4.97 15.84
N ALA A 123 -11.13 4.38 14.89
CA ALA A 123 -11.32 3.00 14.49
C ALA A 123 -10.93 2.00 15.60
N SER A 124 -9.74 2.18 16.18
CA SER A 124 -9.20 1.31 17.22
C SER A 124 -10.06 1.37 18.50
N GLU A 125 -10.48 2.56 18.94
CA GLU A 125 -11.35 2.71 20.11
C GLU A 125 -12.78 2.17 19.90
N ALA A 126 -13.24 2.07 18.65
CA ALA A 126 -14.51 1.43 18.30
C ALA A 126 -14.39 -0.12 18.21
N GLY A 127 -13.20 -0.68 18.41
CA GLY A 127 -12.95 -2.13 18.35
C GLY A 127 -12.90 -2.70 16.94
N GLY A 128 -12.71 -1.86 15.92
CA GLY A 128 -12.49 -2.28 14.54
C GLY A 128 -11.00 -2.37 14.18
N THR A 129 -10.70 -2.83 12.97
CA THR A 129 -9.32 -2.95 12.50
C THR A 129 -8.78 -1.61 12.01
N SER A 130 -7.74 -1.10 12.68
CA SER A 130 -7.02 0.11 12.31
C SER A 130 -5.69 -0.22 11.60
N VAL A 131 -5.57 0.18 10.34
CA VAL A 131 -4.40 -0.10 9.49
C VAL A 131 -3.59 1.19 9.27
N GLY A 132 -2.26 1.07 9.37
CA GLY A 132 -1.32 2.15 9.09
C GLY A 132 -0.29 1.72 8.04
N LEU A 133 -0.39 2.29 6.85
CA LEU A 133 0.56 2.08 5.77
C LEU A 133 1.57 3.23 5.81
N GLY A 134 2.66 3.07 6.56
CA GLY A 134 3.72 4.04 6.69
C GLY A 134 4.61 4.12 5.45
N ILE A 135 5.42 5.18 5.38
CA ILE A 135 6.43 5.36 4.32
C ILE A 135 7.74 5.85 4.95
N GLU A 136 8.86 5.33 4.47
CA GLU A 136 10.18 5.81 4.87
C GLU A 136 10.37 7.27 4.44
N LEU A 137 10.54 8.16 5.41
CA LEU A 137 10.80 9.58 5.22
C LEU A 137 11.98 10.02 6.08
N PRO A 138 12.72 11.09 5.69
CA PRO A 138 13.92 11.50 6.41
C PRO A 138 13.67 12.04 7.83
N TYR A 139 12.42 12.41 8.15
CA TYR A 139 12.07 13.15 9.38
C TYR A 139 10.84 12.63 10.11
N GLU A 140 10.05 11.73 9.51
CA GLU A 140 8.78 11.27 10.10
C GLU A 140 9.02 10.05 10.98
N VAL A 141 8.56 10.11 12.24
CA VAL A 141 8.90 9.13 13.26
C VAL A 141 7.77 8.13 13.41
N GLY A 142 7.85 7.03 12.64
CA GLY A 142 7.09 5.80 12.85
C GLY A 142 5.57 5.91 12.66
N LEU A 143 4.88 4.81 12.99
CA LEU A 143 3.43 4.72 12.97
C LEU A 143 2.85 5.27 14.28
N ASN A 144 1.68 5.90 14.20
CA ASN A 144 0.96 6.39 15.37
C ASN A 144 0.48 5.21 16.27
N PRO A 145 0.23 5.45 17.56
CA PRO A 145 0.00 4.37 18.54
C PRO A 145 -1.35 3.66 18.39
N TRP A 146 -2.23 4.11 17.49
CA TRP A 146 -3.56 3.54 17.26
C TRP A 146 -3.61 2.63 16.04
N VAL A 147 -2.46 2.32 15.44
CA VAL A 147 -2.35 1.37 14.35
C VAL A 147 -2.24 -0.04 14.92
N ASP A 148 -3.18 -0.91 14.55
CA ASP A 148 -3.18 -2.33 14.94
C ASP A 148 -2.39 -3.17 13.92
N VAL A 149 -2.57 -2.88 12.62
CA VAL A 149 -1.86 -3.53 11.51
C VAL A 149 -1.00 -2.50 10.79
N GLY A 150 0.32 -2.59 10.98
CA GLY A 150 1.28 -1.62 10.47
C GLY A 150 2.22 -2.21 9.41
N ILE A 151 2.40 -1.50 8.30
CA ILE A 151 3.41 -1.82 7.27
C ILE A 151 4.17 -0.54 6.93
N ASN A 152 5.50 -0.57 7.02
CA ASN A 152 6.34 0.55 6.60
C ASN A 152 6.95 0.25 5.23
N PHE A 153 6.50 0.99 4.21
CA PHE A 153 7.00 0.87 2.85
C PHE A 153 8.24 1.74 2.64
N ARG A 154 9.08 1.37 1.67
CA ARG A 154 10.13 2.26 1.15
C ARG A 154 9.71 2.87 -0.18
N TYR A 155 8.96 2.13 -0.98
CA TYR A 155 8.55 2.55 -2.31
C TYR A 155 7.14 3.14 -2.30
N PHE A 156 7.04 4.44 -2.58
CA PHE A 156 5.77 5.18 -2.63
C PHE A 156 4.69 4.51 -3.49
N PHE A 157 5.04 4.01 -4.67
CA PHE A 157 4.08 3.42 -5.60
C PHE A 157 3.54 2.06 -5.12
N VAL A 158 4.31 1.31 -4.32
CA VAL A 158 3.84 0.06 -3.71
C VAL A 158 2.76 0.40 -2.67
N ARG A 159 3.06 1.37 -1.81
CA ARG A 159 2.12 1.89 -0.80
C ARG A 159 0.82 2.40 -1.42
N LYS A 160 0.92 3.23 -2.47
CA LYS A 160 -0.23 3.74 -3.25
C LYS A 160 -1.13 2.61 -3.76
N THR A 161 -0.51 1.56 -4.31
CA THR A 161 -1.26 0.37 -4.76
C THR A 161 -2.07 -0.26 -3.62
N MET A 162 -1.53 -0.31 -2.39
CA MET A 162 -2.23 -0.90 -1.25
C MET A 162 -3.43 -0.07 -0.81
N PHE A 163 -3.35 1.26 -0.86
CA PHE A 163 -4.48 2.14 -0.52
C PHE A 163 -5.69 1.91 -1.41
N VAL A 164 -5.46 1.70 -2.71
CA VAL A 164 -6.55 1.49 -3.67
C VAL A 164 -7.02 0.04 -3.66
N LYS A 165 -6.10 -0.94 -3.69
CA LYS A 165 -6.44 -2.37 -3.82
C LYS A 165 -7.28 -2.88 -2.66
N TYR A 166 -7.01 -2.42 -1.44
CA TYR A 166 -7.64 -2.94 -0.23
C TYR A 166 -8.76 -2.05 0.32
N ALA A 167 -9.09 -0.95 -0.35
CA ALA A 167 -10.21 -0.10 0.00
C ALA A 167 -11.35 -0.21 -1.01
N GLN A 168 -12.58 0.12 -0.60
CA GLN A 168 -13.73 0.29 -1.51
C GLN A 168 -14.10 1.75 -1.74
N GLY A 169 -13.40 2.68 -1.10
CA GLY A 169 -13.62 4.11 -1.26
C GLY A 169 -12.63 4.92 -0.44
N PHE A 170 -12.54 6.20 -0.75
CA PHE A 170 -11.68 7.16 -0.07
C PHE A 170 -12.49 8.21 0.69
N VAL A 171 -12.01 8.55 1.88
CA VAL A 171 -12.42 9.77 2.58
C VAL A 171 -11.21 10.68 2.75
N VAL A 172 -11.34 11.92 2.29
CA VAL A 172 -10.25 12.89 2.14
C VAL A 172 -10.58 14.11 3.00
N LEU A 173 -9.95 14.18 4.16
CA LEU A 173 -10.00 15.32 5.08
C LEU A 173 -9.07 16.45 4.59
N PRO A 174 -9.22 17.68 5.11
CA PRO A 174 -8.33 18.79 4.76
C PRO A 174 -6.85 18.42 4.90
N GLY A 175 -6.09 18.63 3.82
CA GLY A 175 -4.75 18.06 3.69
C GLY A 175 -3.88 18.73 2.63
N GLY A 176 -2.56 18.53 2.76
CA GLY A 176 -1.56 19.14 1.89
C GLY A 176 -1.30 18.35 0.61
N LEU A 177 -0.08 18.48 0.07
CA LEU A 177 0.31 17.87 -1.21
C LEU A 177 0.16 16.36 -1.26
N GLY A 178 0.53 15.64 -0.18
CA GLY A 178 0.34 14.17 -0.14
C GLY A 178 -1.13 13.78 -0.18
N THR A 179 -2.01 14.56 0.43
CA THR A 179 -3.46 14.33 0.37
C THR A 179 -4.01 14.61 -1.03
N LEU A 180 -3.53 15.66 -1.69
CA LEU A 180 -3.90 15.99 -3.07
C LEU A 180 -3.41 14.95 -4.08
N ASP A 181 -2.21 14.41 -3.88
CA ASP A 181 -1.65 13.33 -4.70
C ASP A 181 -2.58 12.10 -4.70
N GLU A 182 -2.99 11.62 -3.53
CA GLU A 182 -3.90 10.47 -3.42
C GLU A 182 -5.32 10.77 -3.93
N LEU A 183 -5.81 12.01 -3.71
CA LEU A 183 -7.09 12.46 -4.24
C LEU A 183 -7.13 12.38 -5.78
N PHE A 184 -6.15 12.99 -6.45
CA PHE A 184 -6.13 13.04 -7.92
C PHE A 184 -5.76 11.69 -8.55
N GLU A 185 -5.00 10.86 -7.86
CA GLU A 185 -4.79 9.46 -8.28
C GLU A 185 -6.11 8.70 -8.31
N ALA A 186 -6.92 8.77 -7.23
CA ALA A 186 -8.22 8.12 -7.18
C ALA A 186 -9.19 8.64 -8.25
N VAL A 187 -9.27 9.96 -8.42
CA VAL A 187 -10.12 10.58 -9.47
C VAL A 187 -9.72 10.08 -10.85
N THR A 188 -8.42 10.02 -11.14
CA THR A 188 -7.91 9.55 -12.43
C THR A 188 -8.20 8.06 -12.64
N LEU A 189 -8.09 7.24 -11.60
CA LEU A 189 -8.42 5.81 -11.66
C LEU A 189 -9.91 5.57 -11.92
N VAL A 190 -10.80 6.37 -11.33
CA VAL A 190 -12.25 6.33 -11.59
C VAL A 190 -12.56 6.82 -13.01
N GLN A 191 -12.03 7.98 -13.41
CA GLN A 191 -12.19 8.56 -14.74
C GLN A 191 -11.79 7.57 -15.84
N THR A 192 -10.69 6.86 -15.65
CA THR A 192 -10.16 5.89 -16.63
C THR A 192 -10.74 4.48 -16.47
N GLN A 193 -11.76 4.32 -15.62
CA GLN A 193 -12.45 3.05 -15.35
C GLN A 193 -11.52 1.91 -14.90
N LYS A 194 -10.38 2.27 -14.28
CA LYS A 194 -9.48 1.30 -13.62
C LYS A 194 -10.08 0.81 -12.30
N VAL A 195 -10.94 1.61 -11.71
CA VAL A 195 -11.85 1.24 -10.63
C VAL A 195 -13.24 1.77 -10.98
N THR A 196 -14.30 0.97 -10.80
CA THR A 196 -15.61 1.25 -11.41
C THR A 196 -16.70 1.70 -10.45
N SER A 197 -16.67 1.31 -9.17
CA SER A 197 -17.39 2.07 -8.13
C SER A 197 -16.52 2.23 -6.89
N PHE A 198 -16.08 3.46 -6.73
CA PHE A 198 -15.12 3.86 -5.72
C PHE A 198 -15.46 5.27 -5.29
N PRO A 199 -16.38 5.44 -4.32
CA PRO A 199 -16.75 6.75 -3.82
C PRO A 199 -15.53 7.49 -3.28
N ILE A 200 -15.39 8.76 -3.69
CA ILE A 200 -14.36 9.68 -3.22
C ILE A 200 -15.06 10.82 -2.49
N ILE A 201 -14.89 10.87 -1.17
CA ILE A 201 -15.57 11.82 -0.31
C ILE A 201 -14.57 12.84 0.22
N CYS A 202 -14.81 14.11 -0.07
CA CYS A 202 -14.04 15.24 0.42
C CYS A 202 -14.76 15.87 1.62
N MET A 203 -14.20 15.70 2.82
CA MET A 203 -14.74 16.27 4.05
C MET A 203 -14.29 17.73 4.24
N GLY A 204 -15.21 18.62 4.62
CA GLY A 204 -14.91 20.03 4.88
C GLY A 204 -15.12 20.90 3.64
N SER A 205 -16.38 21.22 3.34
CA SER A 205 -16.79 21.91 2.12
C SER A 205 -16.06 23.24 1.89
N ALA A 206 -15.87 24.03 2.95
CA ALA A 206 -15.16 25.30 2.89
C ALA A 206 -13.69 25.15 2.45
N TYR A 207 -13.02 24.05 2.81
CA TYR A 207 -11.64 23.78 2.42
C TYR A 207 -11.54 23.45 0.92
N TRP A 208 -12.45 22.61 0.43
CA TRP A 208 -12.44 22.09 -0.94
C TRP A 208 -13.08 23.02 -1.97
N ALA A 209 -13.88 24.00 -1.54
CA ALA A 209 -14.64 24.89 -2.41
C ALA A 209 -13.77 25.57 -3.48
N GLY A 210 -12.60 26.10 -3.11
CA GLY A 210 -11.71 26.78 -4.05
C GLY A 210 -11.13 25.84 -5.12
N LEU A 211 -10.75 24.62 -4.73
CA LEU A 211 -10.23 23.62 -5.66
C LEU A 211 -11.29 23.18 -6.66
N ILE A 212 -12.50 22.89 -6.16
CA ILE A 212 -13.62 22.42 -7.00
C ILE A 212 -14.11 23.52 -7.93
N ALA A 213 -14.17 24.77 -7.46
CA ALA A 213 -14.46 25.91 -8.31
C ALA A 213 -13.44 26.01 -9.45
N TRP A 214 -12.13 25.92 -9.16
CA TRP A 214 -11.10 25.93 -10.19
C TRP A 214 -11.23 24.76 -11.19
N LEU A 215 -11.49 23.54 -10.71
CA LEU A 215 -11.71 22.39 -11.59
C LEU A 215 -12.87 22.64 -12.56
N ARG A 216 -13.99 23.20 -12.09
CA ARG A 216 -15.18 23.46 -12.91
C ARG A 216 -15.02 24.68 -13.82
N GLU A 217 -14.52 25.78 -13.30
CA GLU A 217 -14.50 27.07 -13.99
C GLU A 217 -13.32 27.19 -14.95
N VAL A 218 -12.21 26.47 -14.69
CA VAL A 218 -10.99 26.56 -15.48
C VAL A 218 -10.73 25.26 -16.23
N VAL A 219 -10.64 24.13 -15.53
CA VAL A 219 -10.19 22.86 -16.15
C VAL A 219 -11.25 22.28 -17.08
N VAL A 220 -12.51 22.23 -16.64
CA VAL A 220 -13.65 21.81 -17.46
C VAL A 220 -13.90 22.82 -18.59
N ALA A 221 -13.88 24.13 -18.30
CA ALA A 221 -14.09 25.16 -19.31
C ALA A 221 -13.02 25.14 -20.42
N ALA A 222 -11.77 24.77 -20.08
CA ALA A 222 -10.69 24.57 -21.04
C ALA A 222 -10.78 23.24 -21.81
N GLY A 223 -11.74 22.37 -21.49
CA GLY A 223 -11.91 21.07 -22.15
C GLY A 223 -10.87 20.01 -21.75
N ASN A 224 -10.16 20.19 -20.63
CA ASN A 224 -9.16 19.23 -20.18
C ASN A 224 -9.77 18.02 -19.45
N VAL A 225 -10.96 18.17 -18.89
CA VAL A 225 -11.77 17.10 -18.26
C VAL A 225 -13.27 17.35 -18.52
N ALA A 226 -14.11 16.33 -18.43
CA ALA A 226 -15.56 16.48 -18.48
C ALA A 226 -16.13 16.92 -17.12
N ALA A 227 -17.29 17.58 -17.11
CA ALA A 227 -17.97 17.95 -15.87
C ALA A 227 -18.26 16.72 -14.98
N ALA A 228 -18.65 15.60 -15.61
CA ALA A 228 -18.90 14.33 -14.93
C ALA A 228 -17.66 13.76 -14.23
N ASP A 229 -16.45 14.06 -14.72
CA ASP A 229 -15.19 13.63 -14.08
C ASP A 229 -14.96 14.35 -12.75
N VAL A 230 -15.53 15.56 -12.58
CA VAL A 230 -15.49 16.31 -11.32
C VAL A 230 -16.64 15.87 -10.39
N ASP A 231 -17.77 15.45 -10.96
CA ASP A 231 -18.96 15.02 -10.20
C ASP A 231 -18.75 13.71 -9.43
N VAL A 232 -17.65 12.99 -9.68
CA VAL A 232 -17.22 11.84 -8.87
C VAL A 232 -16.81 12.22 -7.44
N LEU A 233 -16.51 13.50 -7.20
CA LEU A 233 -16.14 14.03 -5.89
C LEU A 233 -17.40 14.41 -5.11
N HIS A 234 -17.64 13.69 -4.01
CA HIS A 234 -18.71 14.01 -3.07
C HIS A 234 -18.17 14.90 -1.97
N VAL A 235 -18.71 16.11 -1.82
CA VAL A 235 -18.27 17.04 -0.78
C VAL A 235 -19.32 17.11 0.31
N THR A 236 -18.91 16.93 1.56
CA THR A 236 -19.82 16.99 2.70
C THR A 236 -19.11 17.49 3.96
N ASP A 237 -19.90 18.03 4.89
CA ASP A 237 -19.45 18.38 6.24
C ASP A 237 -19.98 17.39 7.29
N ASP A 238 -20.80 16.42 6.88
CA ASP A 238 -21.45 15.44 7.74
C ASP A 238 -20.79 14.07 7.59
N VAL A 239 -20.30 13.54 8.71
CA VAL A 239 -19.68 12.21 8.78
C VAL A 239 -20.71 11.11 8.47
N ASP A 240 -21.95 11.25 8.92
CA ASP A 240 -22.98 10.23 8.73
C ASP A 240 -23.40 10.15 7.25
N ASP A 241 -23.46 11.30 6.55
CA ASP A 241 -23.65 11.37 5.09
C ASP A 241 -22.51 10.67 4.33
N ALA A 242 -21.25 10.99 4.69
CA ALA A 242 -20.09 10.33 4.12
C ALA A 242 -20.18 8.79 4.25
N VAL A 243 -20.47 8.29 5.44
CA VAL A 243 -20.59 6.85 5.70
C VAL A 243 -21.79 6.23 4.96
N ALA A 244 -22.91 6.94 4.83
CA ALA A 244 -24.06 6.46 4.07
C ALA A 244 -23.73 6.25 2.59
N ILE A 245 -22.99 7.17 1.97
CA ILE A 245 -22.52 7.05 0.58
C ILE A 245 -21.63 5.81 0.42
N LEU A 246 -20.65 5.63 1.32
CA LEU A 246 -19.74 4.47 1.30
C LEU A 246 -20.49 3.15 1.45
N ARG A 247 -21.42 3.06 2.40
CA ARG A 247 -22.24 1.87 2.62
C ARG A 247 -23.09 1.52 1.40
N LYS A 248 -23.69 2.52 0.76
CA LYS A 248 -24.50 2.34 -0.44
C LYS A 248 -23.65 1.76 -1.58
N ALA A 249 -22.51 2.37 -1.88
CA ALA A 249 -21.59 1.87 -2.91
C ALA A 249 -21.08 0.45 -2.61
N ALA A 250 -20.73 0.16 -1.36
CA ALA A 250 -20.29 -1.17 -0.94
C ALA A 250 -21.39 -2.25 -1.05
N ALA A 251 -22.67 -1.87 -0.92
CA ALA A 251 -23.80 -2.79 -1.09
C ALA A 251 -24.10 -3.08 -2.58
N GLU A 252 -23.92 -2.08 -3.46
CA GLU A 252 -24.10 -2.21 -4.91
C GLU A 252 -22.99 -3.06 -5.58
N HIS A 253 -21.90 -3.31 -4.84
CA HIS A 253 -20.76 -4.11 -5.28
C HIS A 253 -20.74 -5.57 -4.78
N ARG A 254 -21.75 -6.00 -4.03
CA ARG A 254 -21.91 -7.40 -3.60
C ARG A 254 -22.69 -8.24 -4.60
#